data_AF-A0A921BAH3-F1
#
_entry.id   AF-A0A921BAH3-F1
#
_cell.length_a   1.000
_cell.length_b   1.000
_cell.length_c   1.000
_cell.angle_alpha   90.00
_cell.angle_beta   90.00
_cell.angle_gamma   90.00
#
_symmetry.space_group_name_H-M   'P 1'
#
loop_
_entity.id
_entity.type
_entity.pdbx_description
1 polymer ?
#
loop_
_entity_poly.entity_id
_entity_poly.type
_entity_poly.pdbx_seq_one_letter_code
_entity_poly.pdbx_strand_id
1 'polypeptide(L)'
;MPESKLDFAVEEAIKSGCRVLQYRSKIKDWEVRVRQAESLRLLCEQYQVPLIINDSIELCIEVDADGVHLGKQDSSFEKARDQLSADKIIGITCHDSIGAAVSAEEAGADYVAFWQIFSVRD
;
A
#
# COMPACT_ATOMS: atom_id res chain seq x y z
N MET A 1 -8.34 -11.97 -10.66
CA MET A 1 -8.64 -13.09 -9.76
C MET A 1 -9.96 -12.79 -9.09
N PRO A 2 -10.89 -13.75 -8.93
CA PRO A 2 -12.11 -13.52 -8.15
C PRO A 2 -11.78 -13.11 -6.72
N GLU A 3 -12.60 -12.27 -6.11
CA GLU A 3 -12.43 -11.72 -4.76
C GLU A 3 -12.28 -12.84 -3.73
N SER A 4 -13.14 -13.86 -3.79
CA SER A 4 -13.09 -15.01 -2.86
C SER A 4 -11.75 -15.77 -2.87
N LYS A 5 -11.06 -15.82 -4.02
CA LYS A 5 -9.74 -16.45 -4.11
C LYS A 5 -8.64 -15.53 -3.60
N LEU A 6 -8.80 -14.21 -3.73
CA LEU A 6 -7.89 -13.22 -3.18
C LEU A 6 -7.94 -13.22 -1.66
N ASP A 7 -9.15 -13.16 -1.10
CA ASP A 7 -9.38 -13.09 0.34
C ASP A 7 -8.85 -14.35 1.03
N PHE A 8 -9.11 -15.53 0.47
CA PHE A 8 -8.55 -16.78 0.99
C PHE A 8 -7.02 -16.77 1.03
N ALA A 9 -6.37 -16.35 -0.06
CA ALA A 9 -4.91 -16.31 -0.12
C ALA A 9 -4.31 -15.31 0.88
N VAL A 10 -4.95 -14.15 1.04
CA VAL A 10 -4.54 -13.14 2.01
C VAL A 10 -4.75 -13.63 3.45
N GLU A 11 -5.88 -14.25 3.75
CA GLU A 11 -6.18 -14.79 5.07
C GLU A 11 -5.13 -15.84 5.50
N GLU A 12 -4.77 -16.75 4.60
CA GLU A 12 -3.72 -17.74 4.85
C GLU A 12 -2.36 -17.08 5.09
N ALA A 13 -2.04 -16.00 4.35
CA ALA A 13 -0.80 -15.25 4.57
C ALA A 13 -0.79 -14.56 5.95
N ILE A 14 -1.92 -13.98 6.38
CA ILE A 14 -2.07 -13.36 7.70
C ILE A 14 -1.92 -14.40 8.81
N LYS A 15 -2.63 -15.54 8.71
CA LYS A 15 -2.52 -16.67 9.66
C LYS A 15 -1.10 -17.22 9.74
N SER A 16 -0.35 -17.13 8.64
CA SER A 16 1.05 -17.58 8.56
C SER A 16 2.09 -16.56 9.05
N GLY A 17 1.66 -15.37 9.50
CA GLY A 17 2.58 -14.40 10.10
C GLY A 17 2.69 -13.06 9.38
N CYS A 18 1.93 -12.82 8.30
CA CYS A 18 1.90 -11.49 7.68
C CYS A 18 1.43 -10.43 8.71
N ARG A 19 2.07 -9.26 8.70
CA ARG A 19 1.80 -8.17 9.66
C ARG A 19 1.47 -6.84 9.00
N VAL A 20 1.63 -6.74 7.69
CA VAL A 20 1.23 -5.58 6.87
C VAL A 20 0.85 -6.15 5.50
N LEU A 21 -0.30 -5.78 4.97
CA LEU A 21 -0.72 -6.16 3.63
C LEU A 21 -0.67 -4.95 2.71
N GLN A 22 -0.06 -5.09 1.53
CA GLN A 22 -0.17 -4.08 0.48
C GLN A 22 -1.05 -4.58 -0.66
N TYR A 23 -2.14 -3.86 -0.96
CA TYR A 23 -2.95 -4.13 -2.15
C TYR A 23 -2.32 -3.45 -3.37
N ARG A 24 -1.78 -4.28 -4.27
CA ARG A 24 -1.19 -3.85 -5.54
C ARG A 24 -1.87 -4.57 -6.71
N SER A 25 -2.53 -3.80 -7.57
CA SER A 25 -3.28 -4.33 -8.70
C SER A 25 -2.92 -3.60 -9.99
N LYS A 26 -2.74 -4.37 -11.07
CA LYS A 26 -2.58 -3.84 -12.44
C LYS A 26 -3.92 -3.73 -13.19
N ILE A 27 -5.03 -4.09 -12.53
CA ILE A 27 -6.38 -3.97 -13.09
C ILE A 27 -6.70 -2.48 -13.28
N LYS A 28 -7.25 -2.10 -14.44
CA LYS A 28 -7.60 -0.69 -14.72
C LYS A 28 -9.01 -0.32 -14.26
N ASP A 29 -9.89 -1.32 -14.13
CA ASP A 29 -11.27 -1.13 -13.70
C ASP A 29 -11.31 -0.65 -12.24
N TRP A 30 -11.87 0.54 -12.04
CA TRP A 30 -11.96 1.20 -10.74
C TRP A 30 -12.86 0.43 -9.77
N GLU A 31 -14.04 0.02 -10.21
CA GLU A 31 -15.02 -0.64 -9.35
C GLU A 31 -14.53 -2.01 -8.89
N VAL A 32 -13.81 -2.74 -9.75
CA VAL A 32 -13.15 -3.99 -9.37
C VAL A 32 -12.09 -3.75 -8.30
N ARG A 33 -11.29 -2.68 -8.44
CA ARG A 33 -10.27 -2.33 -7.44
C ARG A 33 -10.88 -1.93 -6.10
N VAL A 34 -11.95 -1.13 -6.11
CA VAL A 34 -12.69 -0.73 -4.91
C VAL A 34 -13.21 -1.99 -4.20
N ARG A 35 -13.97 -2.85 -4.89
CA ARG A 35 -14.51 -4.07 -4.28
C ARG A 35 -13.43 -4.99 -3.69
N GLN A 36 -12.31 -5.15 -4.39
CA GLN A 36 -11.19 -5.94 -3.89
C GLN A 36 -10.55 -5.30 -2.64
N ALA A 37 -10.27 -4.00 -2.69
CA ALA A 37 -9.62 -3.30 -1.60
C ALA A 37 -10.54 -3.21 -0.36
N GLU A 38 -11.84 -3.00 -0.53
CA GLU A 38 -12.84 -3.05 0.55
C GLU A 38 -12.90 -4.42 1.22
N SER A 39 -12.98 -5.50 0.43
CA SER A 39 -12.99 -6.87 0.99
C SER A 39 -11.73 -7.15 1.80
N LEU A 40 -10.57 -6.76 1.25
CA LEU A 40 -9.29 -6.89 1.94
C LEU A 40 -9.19 -6.02 3.17
N ARG A 41 -9.77 -4.81 3.18
CA ARG A 41 -9.78 -3.92 4.34
C ARG A 41 -10.52 -4.57 5.50
N LEU A 42 -11.72 -5.07 5.25
CA LEU A 42 -12.54 -5.76 6.26
C LEU A 42 -11.83 -6.99 6.82
N LEU A 43 -11.19 -7.78 5.95
CA LEU A 43 -10.39 -8.93 6.37
C LEU A 43 -9.19 -8.50 7.24
N CYS A 44 -8.44 -7.50 6.78
CA CYS A 44 -7.28 -6.96 7.47
C CYS A 44 -7.64 -6.40 8.87
N GLU A 45 -8.76 -5.68 8.96
CA GLU A 45 -9.31 -5.14 10.21
C GLU A 45 -9.63 -6.24 11.24
N GLN A 46 -10.24 -7.35 10.80
CA GLN A 46 -10.52 -8.50 11.67
C GLN A 46 -9.28 -9.09 12.32
N TYR A 47 -8.14 -9.05 11.62
CA TYR A 47 -6.86 -9.58 12.09
C TYR A 47 -5.91 -8.51 12.63
N GLN A 48 -6.33 -7.25 12.69
CA GLN A 48 -5.51 -6.11 13.11
C GLN A 48 -4.20 -5.98 12.31
N VAL A 49 -4.29 -6.25 11.01
CA VAL A 49 -3.19 -6.07 10.06
C VAL A 49 -3.49 -4.81 9.24
N PRO A 50 -2.59 -3.82 9.15
CA PRO A 50 -2.82 -2.65 8.32
C PRO A 50 -2.83 -3.00 6.83
N LEU A 51 -3.79 -2.43 6.11
CA LEU A 51 -3.90 -2.45 4.66
C LEU A 51 -3.32 -1.17 4.06
N ILE A 52 -2.30 -1.32 3.21
CA ILE A 52 -1.67 -0.25 2.46
C ILE A 52 -2.08 -0.32 0.98
N ILE A 53 -2.59 0.77 0.43
CA ILE A 53 -2.92 0.86 -1.00
C ILE A 53 -1.69 1.29 -1.80
N ASN A 54 -1.41 0.60 -2.90
CA ASN A 54 -0.32 0.98 -3.80
C ASN A 54 -0.75 2.12 -4.76
N ASP A 55 0.11 3.13 -4.90
CA ASP A 55 0.14 4.24 -5.88
C ASP A 55 -1.06 5.22 -5.87
N SER A 56 -2.19 4.87 -5.26
CA SER A 56 -3.46 5.61 -5.41
C SER A 56 -3.99 6.14 -4.07
N ILE A 57 -3.79 7.44 -3.83
CA ILE A 57 -4.35 8.16 -2.68
C ILE A 57 -5.88 8.13 -2.75
N GLU A 58 -6.44 8.30 -3.95
CA GLU A 58 -7.88 8.31 -4.17
C GLU A 58 -8.52 6.99 -3.74
N LEU A 59 -7.90 5.84 -4.07
CA LEU A 59 -8.41 4.54 -3.65
C LEU A 59 -8.23 4.33 -2.14
N CYS A 60 -7.12 4.80 -1.56
CA CYS A 60 -6.91 4.77 -0.11
C CYS A 60 -8.02 5.51 0.64
N ILE A 61 -8.43 6.67 0.14
CA ILE A 61 -9.53 7.46 0.71
C ILE A 61 -10.86 6.73 0.52
N GLU A 62 -11.15 6.27 -0.71
CA GLU A 62 -12.43 5.64 -1.06
C GLU A 62 -12.75 4.44 -0.17
N VAL A 63 -11.76 3.58 0.10
CA VAL A 63 -11.96 2.37 0.92
C VAL A 63 -11.58 2.57 2.40
N ASP A 64 -11.17 3.77 2.78
CA ASP A 64 -10.67 4.10 4.12
C ASP A 64 -9.59 3.10 4.60
N ALA A 65 -8.59 2.86 3.75
CA ALA A 65 -7.44 2.02 4.09
C ALA A 65 -6.53 2.68 5.15
N ASP A 66 -5.65 1.90 5.77
CA ASP A 66 -4.74 2.39 6.81
C ASP A 66 -3.62 3.27 6.25
N GLY A 67 -3.32 3.17 4.96
CA GLY A 67 -2.28 3.99 4.35
C GLY A 67 -2.06 3.77 2.85
N VAL A 68 -1.06 4.48 2.33
CA VAL A 68 -0.66 4.42 0.92
C VAL A 68 0.85 4.19 0.79
N HIS A 69 1.26 3.49 -0.27
CA HIS A 69 2.65 3.39 -0.70
C HIS A 69 2.82 4.07 -2.05
N LEU A 70 3.78 4.99 -2.18
CA LEU A 70 3.97 5.80 -3.38
C LEU A 70 5.37 5.57 -3.97
N GLY A 71 5.40 5.36 -5.28
CA GLY A 71 6.60 5.33 -6.10
C GLY A 71 6.95 6.70 -6.68
N LYS A 72 8.09 6.75 -7.38
CA LYS A 72 8.64 8.00 -7.95
C LYS A 72 7.73 8.67 -8.99
N GLN A 73 6.87 7.90 -9.67
CA GLN A 73 6.00 8.40 -10.75
C GLN A 73 4.57 8.64 -10.29
N ASP A 74 4.28 8.41 -9.01
CA ASP A 74 2.95 8.53 -8.43
C ASP A 74 2.75 9.94 -7.84
N SER A 75 1.68 10.13 -7.06
CA SER A 75 1.49 11.38 -6.31
C SER A 75 2.63 11.60 -5.30
N SER A 76 2.96 12.86 -5.00
CA SER A 76 4.03 13.18 -4.05
C SER A 76 3.61 12.91 -2.60
N PHE A 77 4.60 12.80 -1.71
CA PHE A 77 4.38 12.67 -0.28
C PHE A 77 3.55 13.84 0.28
N GLU A 78 3.85 15.07 -0.13
CA GLU A 78 3.17 16.28 0.32
C GLU A 78 1.70 16.24 -0.06
N LYS A 79 1.39 15.85 -1.31
CA LYS A 79 0.01 15.70 -1.76
C LYS A 79 -0.73 14.61 -0.97
N ALA A 80 -0.06 13.51 -0.62
CA ALA A 80 -0.65 12.47 0.22
C ALA A 80 -0.93 12.99 1.63
N ARG A 81 0.01 13.71 2.26
CA ARG A 81 -0.20 14.29 3.58
C ARG A 81 -1.24 15.39 3.63
N ASP A 82 -1.41 16.15 2.55
CA ASP A 82 -2.46 17.17 2.46
C ASP A 82 -3.87 16.56 2.36
N GLN A 83 -4.00 15.36 1.79
CA GLN A 83 -5.29 14.72 1.53
C GLN A 83 -5.68 13.66 2.57
N LEU A 84 -4.70 13.00 3.17
CA LEU A 84 -4.90 11.94 4.15
C LEU A 84 -4.88 12.48 5.57
N SER A 85 -5.67 11.88 6.45
CA SER A 85 -5.62 12.20 7.87
C SER A 85 -4.27 11.83 8.48
N ALA A 86 -3.88 12.50 9.57
CA ALA A 86 -2.56 12.41 10.16
C ALA A 86 -2.20 10.98 10.65
N ASP A 87 -3.20 10.16 10.93
CA ASP A 87 -3.08 8.75 11.35
C ASP A 87 -2.80 7.78 10.20
N LYS A 88 -3.00 8.18 8.94
CA LYS A 88 -2.72 7.33 7.78
C LYS A 88 -1.21 7.15 7.59
N ILE A 89 -0.82 5.91 7.30
CA ILE A 89 0.57 5.50 7.01
C ILE A 89 0.93 5.88 5.58
N ILE A 90 2.10 6.47 5.38
CA ILE A 90 2.62 6.83 4.05
C ILE A 90 4.02 6.23 3.86
N GLY A 91 4.11 5.29 2.92
CA GLY A 91 5.37 4.67 2.49
C GLY A 91 5.90 5.24 1.19
N ILE A 92 7.23 5.36 1.07
CA ILE A 92 7.88 5.91 -0.13
C ILE A 92 8.88 4.91 -0.73
N THR A 93 8.87 4.74 -2.04
CA THR A 93 9.91 3.99 -2.76
C THR A 93 11.17 4.84 -2.94
N CYS A 94 12.32 4.33 -2.48
CA CYS A 94 13.62 5.01 -2.60
C CYS A 94 14.59 4.32 -3.58
N HIS A 95 14.15 3.24 -4.23
CA HIS A 95 14.95 2.42 -5.14
C HIS A 95 16.25 1.93 -4.48
N ASP A 96 17.41 2.41 -4.92
CA ASP A 96 18.75 2.12 -4.40
C ASP A 96 19.42 3.38 -3.78
N SER A 97 18.66 4.47 -3.62
CA SER A 97 19.19 5.76 -3.18
C SER A 97 18.98 6.00 -1.69
N ILE A 98 20.09 5.96 -0.93
CA ILE A 98 20.09 6.36 0.49
C ILE A 98 19.69 7.83 0.65
N GLY A 99 20.13 8.71 -0.26
CA GLY A 99 19.75 10.13 -0.20
C GLY A 99 18.24 10.33 -0.33
N ALA A 100 17.58 9.58 -1.21
CA ALA A 100 16.12 9.62 -1.34
C ALA A 100 15.41 9.09 -0.08
N ALA A 101 15.98 8.10 0.60
CA ALA A 101 15.45 7.59 1.86
C ALA A 101 15.54 8.61 2.99
N VAL A 102 16.69 9.28 3.12
CA VAL A 102 16.87 10.37 4.12
C VAL A 102 15.89 11.51 3.83
N SER A 103 15.76 11.96 2.57
CA SER A 103 14.80 13.03 2.25
C SER A 103 13.35 12.63 2.51
N ALA A 104 12.97 11.37 2.30
CA ALA A 104 11.62 10.89 2.60
C ALA A 104 11.37 10.82 4.12
N GLU A 105 12.34 10.37 4.92
CA GLU A 105 12.27 10.40 6.38
C GLU A 105 12.14 11.84 6.91
N GLU A 106 12.96 12.76 6.41
CA GLU A 106 12.91 14.18 6.80
C GLU A 106 11.56 14.84 6.45
N ALA A 107 10.93 14.42 5.34
CA ALA A 107 9.59 14.86 4.97
C ALA A 107 8.50 14.28 5.90
N GLY A 108 8.77 13.19 6.61
CA GLY A 108 7.85 12.55 7.54
C GLY A 108 7.19 11.28 7.01
N ALA A 109 7.80 10.57 6.05
CA ALA A 109 7.35 9.25 5.64
C ALA A 109 7.43 8.25 6.80
N ASP A 110 6.39 7.43 6.96
CA ASP A 110 6.32 6.43 8.03
C ASP A 110 7.24 5.23 7.77
N TYR A 111 7.49 4.94 6.49
CA TYR A 111 8.52 3.97 6.08
C TYR A 111 9.04 4.25 4.67
N VAL A 112 10.19 3.65 4.36
CA VAL A 112 10.80 3.68 3.03
C VAL A 112 11.02 2.25 2.52
N ALA A 113 10.91 2.06 1.21
CA ALA A 113 11.18 0.78 0.56
C ALA A 113 12.31 0.91 -0.45
N PHE A 114 13.31 0.04 -0.29
CA PHE A 114 14.32 -0.21 -1.30
C PHE A 114 13.84 -1.36 -2.20
N TRP A 115 13.97 -1.21 -3.51
CA TRP A 115 13.48 -2.19 -4.48
C TRP A 115 14.63 -2.71 -5.34
N GLN A 116 14.48 -3.94 -5.86
CA GLN A 116 15.45 -4.59 -6.77
C GLN A 116 16.83 -4.88 -6.16
N ILE A 117 16.86 -5.41 -4.93
CA ILE A 117 18.10 -5.94 -4.33
C ILE A 117 18.64 -7.13 -5.14
N PHE A 118 17.74 -7.90 -5.77
CA PHE A 118 18.07 -8.99 -6.68
C PHE A 118 17.45 -8.76 -8.06
N SER A 119 18.08 -9.26 -9.11
CA SER A 119 17.51 -9.28 -10.45
C SER A 119 16.24 -10.13 -10.46
N VAL A 120 15.11 -9.50 -10.72
CA VAL A 120 13.86 -10.18 -11.02
C VAL A 120 13.82 -10.47 -12.52
N ARG A 121 13.43 -11.69 -12.90
CA ARG A 121 13.17 -12.00 -14.31
C ARG A 121 11.83 -11.38 -14.71
N ASP A 122 11.80 -10.76 -15.89
CA ASP A 122 10.59 -10.24 -16.52
C ASP A 122 9.58 -11.35 -16.87
#